data_AF-A0A6A6TE67-F1
#
_entry.id   AF-A0A6A6TE67-F1
#
_cell.length_a   1.000
_cell.length_b   1.000
_cell.length_c   1.000
_cell.angle_alpha   90.00
_cell.angle_beta   90.00
_cell.angle_gamma   90.00
#
_symmetry.space_group_name_H-M   'P 1'
#
loop_
_entity.id
_entity.type
_entity.pdbx_description
1 polymer ?
#
loop_
_entity_poly.entity_id
_entity_poly.type
_entity_poly.pdbx_seq_one_letter_code
_entity_poly.pdbx_strand_id
1 'polypeptide(L)'
;MGTTESSNIPPFSVIPLEIREQVYFDVLTDPAQGTQLLRTCREILAEGNKFLFQRPLVFRRQQALYNWLEHARNDYLNLVTNITLELQDVDLRPLLHTMTANARTPNPPRLQAWDLHEQEVQRWHQAMNKIPNVKVLTLRVSSDHQSHLYRKYVDRILEILSLVWPNLQSLNLEGNFHHQNLTFASSLTELHSLSFDGFSTSEATDTADILSSLGRLERLSLVSQHAILTPTNNQHGFSSKRQSLSGDALRTIRPIAYSSLSEQQHAASPALFFTPEVLEALYEHPTLKGLSISMSRVPNAEILEAMGNYLQHSAIEHLEVDFPDLDATILKQHGLLSGCLKDFWVRISSMTNAFDILCSIFESRKAGDIPTLGRVVLVREAWIAGDKRHIKEKIGEEHKGSGTDFEVDTGPETTDLNKSIPTATDEQNVRRMITQLNNLGIKVLWRTESI
;
A
#
# COMPACT_ATOMS: atom_id res chain seq x y z
N MET A 1 -26.40 -6.96 -63.10
CA MET A 1 -26.07 -5.86 -62.18
C MET A 1 -25.87 -6.47 -60.81
N GLY A 2 -24.62 -6.78 -60.45
CA GLY A 2 -24.26 -7.25 -59.11
C GLY A 2 -23.85 -6.05 -58.27
N THR A 3 -24.60 -5.78 -57.21
CA THR A 3 -24.23 -4.80 -56.18
C THR A 3 -23.05 -5.38 -55.41
N THR A 4 -21.85 -4.86 -55.66
CA THR A 4 -20.68 -5.11 -54.83
C THR A 4 -20.91 -4.46 -53.47
N GLU A 5 -21.34 -5.25 -52.49
CA GLU A 5 -21.25 -4.88 -51.08
C GLU A 5 -19.78 -4.69 -50.74
N SER A 6 -19.33 -3.43 -50.72
CA SER A 6 -18.06 -3.06 -50.11
C SER A 6 -18.16 -3.40 -48.63
N SER A 7 -17.58 -4.53 -48.23
CA SER A 7 -17.44 -4.92 -46.83
C SER A 7 -16.70 -3.79 -46.10
N ASN A 8 -17.44 -3.01 -45.31
CA ASN A 8 -16.88 -2.01 -44.39
C ASN A 8 -16.14 -2.75 -43.27
N ILE A 9 -14.90 -3.16 -43.54
CA ILE A 9 -14.01 -3.70 -42.52
C ILE A 9 -13.72 -2.54 -41.55
N PRO A 10 -13.94 -2.71 -40.24
CA PRO A 10 -13.62 -1.68 -39.27
C PRO A 10 -12.14 -1.30 -39.39
N PRO A 11 -11.78 -0.01 -39.42
CA PRO A 11 -10.38 0.41 -39.61
C PRO A 11 -9.45 -0.14 -38.52
N PHE A 12 -9.98 -0.43 -37.32
CA PHE A 12 -9.21 -1.04 -36.25
C PHE A 12 -8.82 -2.49 -36.54
N SER A 13 -9.63 -3.27 -37.26
CA SER A 13 -9.32 -4.67 -37.62
C SER A 13 -8.26 -4.80 -38.71
N VAL A 14 -7.89 -3.69 -39.36
CA VAL A 14 -6.80 -3.63 -40.36
C VAL A 14 -5.43 -3.50 -39.70
N ILE A 15 -5.39 -3.11 -38.41
CA ILE A 15 -4.16 -2.97 -37.64
C ILE A 15 -3.62 -4.37 -37.28
N PRO A 16 -2.28 -4.60 -37.34
CA PRO A 16 -1.67 -5.86 -36.92
C PRO A 16 -2.06 -6.26 -35.49
N LEU A 17 -2.22 -7.57 -35.27
CA LEU A 17 -2.67 -8.12 -33.99
C LEU A 17 -1.80 -7.63 -32.83
N GLU A 18 -0.49 -7.54 -33.02
CA GLU A 18 0.47 -7.13 -31.99
C GLU A 18 0.19 -5.72 -31.47
N ILE A 19 -0.17 -4.80 -32.38
CA ILE A 19 -0.50 -3.42 -32.02
C ILE A 19 -1.87 -3.37 -31.34
N ARG A 20 -2.84 -4.17 -31.81
CA ARG A 20 -4.16 -4.27 -31.16
C ARG A 20 -4.03 -4.83 -29.74
N GLU A 21 -3.19 -5.85 -29.55
CA GLU A 21 -2.88 -6.43 -28.25
C GLU A 21 -2.22 -5.43 -27.31
N GLN A 22 -1.29 -4.61 -27.80
CA GLN A 22 -0.71 -3.53 -27.00
C GLN A 22 -1.78 -2.52 -26.58
N VAL A 23 -2.67 -2.12 -27.49
CA VAL A 23 -3.80 -1.23 -27.15
C VAL A 23 -4.72 -1.89 -26.12
N TYR A 24 -5.03 -3.18 -26.25
CA TYR A 24 -5.83 -3.91 -25.27
C TYR A 24 -5.13 -3.96 -23.92
N PHE A 25 -3.84 -4.25 -23.88
CA PHE A 25 -3.07 -4.26 -22.66
C PHE A 25 -3.11 -2.88 -21.99
N ASP A 26 -2.80 -1.81 -22.71
CA ASP A 26 -2.74 -0.45 -22.16
C ASP A 26 -4.11 0.03 -21.65
N VAL A 27 -5.20 -0.30 -22.37
CA VAL A 27 -6.55 0.17 -22.03
C VAL A 27 -7.24 -0.71 -20.99
N LEU A 28 -7.03 -2.03 -21.02
CA LEU A 28 -7.73 -2.99 -20.15
C LEU A 28 -7.00 -3.27 -18.83
N THR A 29 -5.72 -2.92 -18.73
CA THR A 29 -4.95 -3.03 -17.47
C THR A 29 -5.40 -1.98 -16.45
N ASP A 30 -5.92 -0.83 -16.89
CA ASP A 30 -6.53 0.16 -16.01
C ASP A 30 -7.91 -0.33 -15.51
N PRO A 31 -8.08 -0.61 -14.20
CA PRO A 31 -9.36 -1.07 -13.66
C PRO A 31 -10.49 -0.02 -13.77
N ALA A 32 -10.16 1.26 -13.91
CA ALA A 32 -11.14 2.34 -14.06
C ALA A 32 -11.71 2.44 -15.49
N GLN A 33 -11.04 1.84 -16.48
CA GLN A 33 -11.39 1.97 -17.90
C GLN A 33 -11.61 0.61 -18.59
N GLY A 34 -11.82 0.65 -19.90
CA GLY A 34 -11.66 -0.54 -20.76
C GLY A 34 -12.87 -1.47 -20.93
N THR A 35 -13.82 -1.52 -19.99
CA THR A 35 -15.01 -2.40 -20.17
C THR A 35 -15.88 -2.01 -21.37
N GLN A 36 -15.86 -0.74 -21.77
CA GLN A 36 -16.56 -0.26 -22.97
C GLN A 36 -15.89 -0.77 -24.26
N LEU A 37 -14.56 -0.90 -24.28
CA LEU A 37 -13.81 -1.39 -25.43
C LEU A 37 -14.25 -2.80 -25.81
N LEU A 38 -14.43 -3.68 -24.82
CA LEU A 38 -14.86 -5.06 -25.02
C LEU A 38 -16.30 -5.20 -25.54
N ARG A 39 -17.11 -4.14 -25.46
CA ARG A 39 -18.49 -4.14 -25.97
C ARG A 39 -18.60 -3.71 -27.43
N THR A 40 -17.50 -3.28 -28.05
CA THR A 40 -17.51 -2.73 -29.42
C THR A 40 -17.82 -3.79 -30.48
N CYS A 41 -17.11 -4.91 -30.49
CA CYS A 41 -17.38 -6.03 -31.40
C CYS A 41 -16.90 -7.38 -30.82
N ARG A 42 -17.36 -8.49 -31.43
CA ARG A 42 -17.01 -9.85 -30.99
C ARG A 42 -15.54 -10.19 -31.14
N GLU A 43 -14.86 -9.64 -32.15
CA GLU A 43 -13.42 -9.83 -32.40
C GLU A 43 -12.60 -9.19 -31.26
N ILE A 44 -12.85 -7.90 -30.98
CA ILE A 44 -12.22 -7.18 -29.86
C ILE A 44 -12.51 -7.87 -28.53
N LEU A 45 -13.74 -8.37 -28.34
CA LEU A 45 -14.06 -9.16 -27.16
C LEU A 45 -13.22 -10.43 -27.09
N ALA A 46 -13.13 -11.21 -28.18
CA ALA A 46 -12.39 -12.47 -28.19
C ALA A 46 -10.88 -12.27 -27.96
N GLU A 47 -10.29 -11.28 -28.60
CA GLU A 47 -8.85 -10.96 -28.49
C GLU A 47 -8.51 -10.29 -27.15
N GLY A 48 -9.35 -9.35 -26.71
CA GLY A 48 -9.14 -8.53 -25.53
C GLY A 48 -9.40 -9.25 -24.20
N ASN A 49 -10.26 -10.28 -24.19
CA ASN A 49 -10.71 -10.90 -22.94
C ASN A 49 -9.57 -11.46 -22.08
N LYS A 50 -8.49 -11.97 -22.70
CA LYS A 50 -7.34 -12.51 -21.96
C LYS A 50 -6.65 -11.46 -21.06
N PHE A 51 -6.64 -10.20 -21.48
CA PHE A 51 -6.01 -9.12 -20.72
C PHE A 51 -6.79 -8.76 -19.45
N LEU A 52 -8.11 -9.03 -19.40
CA LEU A 52 -8.90 -8.87 -18.19
C LEU A 52 -8.48 -9.82 -17.06
N PHE A 53 -7.83 -10.94 -17.39
CA PHE A 53 -7.34 -11.91 -16.40
C PHE A 53 -5.90 -11.61 -15.98
N GLN A 54 -5.16 -10.84 -16.77
CA GLN A 54 -3.79 -10.42 -16.44
C GLN A 54 -3.75 -9.19 -15.52
N ARG A 55 -4.87 -8.46 -15.39
CA ARG A 55 -4.97 -7.33 -14.46
C ARG A 55 -4.97 -7.80 -12.99
N PRO A 56 -4.57 -6.94 -12.05
CA PRO A 56 -4.80 -7.19 -10.63
C PRO A 56 -6.28 -7.40 -10.32
N LEU A 57 -6.62 -8.57 -9.78
CA LEU A 57 -7.99 -8.90 -9.40
C LEU A 57 -8.21 -8.60 -7.91
N VAL A 58 -9.24 -7.82 -7.59
CA VAL A 58 -9.58 -7.44 -6.22
C VAL A 58 -10.90 -8.08 -5.81
N PHE A 59 -10.86 -8.89 -4.76
CA PHE A 59 -12.03 -9.56 -4.18
C PHE A 59 -12.22 -9.08 -2.73
N ARG A 60 -13.31 -8.36 -2.49
CA ARG A 60 -13.67 -7.87 -1.14
C ARG A 60 -14.13 -8.98 -0.18
N ARG A 61 -14.38 -10.18 -0.68
CA ARG A 61 -14.89 -11.35 0.07
C ARG A 61 -14.51 -12.65 -0.64
N GLN A 62 -14.32 -13.73 0.13
CA GLN A 62 -14.06 -15.07 -0.41
C GLN A 62 -15.20 -15.56 -1.32
N GLN A 63 -16.47 -15.27 -0.97
CA GLN A 63 -17.62 -15.67 -1.80
C GLN A 63 -17.61 -15.02 -3.19
N ALA A 64 -17.10 -13.78 -3.32
CA ALA A 64 -16.99 -13.12 -4.62
C ALA A 64 -15.95 -13.81 -5.51
N LEU A 65 -14.84 -14.26 -4.92
CA LEU A 65 -13.81 -15.06 -5.58
C LEU A 65 -14.38 -16.41 -6.04
N TYR A 66 -15.12 -17.12 -5.18
CA TYR A 66 -15.73 -18.40 -5.57
C TYR A 66 -16.74 -18.25 -6.71
N ASN A 67 -17.64 -17.27 -6.61
CA ASN A 67 -18.60 -17.00 -7.68
C ASN A 67 -17.88 -16.64 -8.99
N TRP A 68 -16.81 -15.85 -8.92
CA TRP A 68 -16.02 -15.50 -10.09
C TRP A 68 -15.36 -16.74 -10.71
N LEU A 69 -14.76 -17.63 -9.90
CA LEU A 69 -14.14 -18.88 -10.37
C LEU A 69 -15.13 -19.86 -11.00
N GLU A 70 -16.40 -19.86 -10.58
CA GLU A 70 -17.44 -20.70 -11.18
C GLU A 70 -17.84 -20.24 -12.59
N HIS A 71 -17.72 -18.95 -12.88
CA HIS A 71 -18.13 -18.35 -14.16
C HIS A 71 -16.94 -18.04 -15.08
N ALA A 72 -15.72 -17.99 -14.53
CA ALA A 72 -14.51 -17.74 -15.27
C ALA A 72 -14.19 -18.91 -16.22
N ARG A 73 -13.68 -18.58 -17.41
CA ARG A 73 -13.23 -19.59 -18.38
C ARG A 73 -11.90 -20.18 -17.91
N ASN A 74 -11.85 -21.50 -17.80
CA ASN A 74 -10.65 -22.23 -17.36
C ASN A 74 -9.40 -21.88 -18.18
N ASP A 75 -9.55 -21.63 -19.48
CA ASP A 75 -8.45 -21.26 -20.40
C ASP A 75 -7.68 -20.01 -19.94
N TYR A 76 -8.35 -19.09 -19.23
CA TYR A 76 -7.77 -17.81 -18.80
C TYR A 76 -7.37 -17.78 -17.33
N LEU A 77 -7.74 -18.77 -16.53
CA LEU A 77 -7.39 -18.80 -15.10
C LEU A 77 -5.87 -18.85 -14.86
N ASN A 78 -5.14 -19.48 -15.78
CA ASN A 78 -3.68 -19.52 -15.76
C ASN A 78 -3.01 -18.17 -16.06
N LEU A 79 -3.75 -17.17 -16.53
CA LEU A 79 -3.23 -15.82 -16.80
C LEU A 79 -3.28 -14.91 -15.56
N VAL A 80 -3.98 -15.36 -14.50
CA VAL A 80 -4.10 -14.59 -13.26
C VAL A 80 -2.78 -14.65 -12.49
N THR A 81 -2.12 -13.50 -12.38
CA THR A 81 -0.86 -13.39 -11.64
C THR A 81 -0.99 -12.58 -10.35
N ASN A 82 -1.98 -11.68 -10.25
CA ASN A 82 -2.06 -10.70 -9.18
C ASN A 82 -3.45 -10.73 -8.53
N ILE A 83 -3.51 -11.01 -7.24
CA ILE A 83 -4.76 -11.11 -6.48
C ILE A 83 -4.68 -10.29 -5.20
N THR A 84 -5.74 -9.53 -4.94
CA THR A 84 -6.04 -8.95 -3.63
C THR A 84 -7.30 -9.60 -3.10
N LEU A 85 -7.23 -10.21 -1.91
CA LEU A 85 -8.35 -10.89 -1.28
C LEU A 85 -8.54 -10.39 0.15
N GLU A 86 -9.76 -9.98 0.47
CA GLU A 86 -10.18 -9.69 1.85
C GLU A 86 -10.83 -10.94 2.47
N LEU A 87 -10.21 -11.45 3.52
CA LEU A 87 -10.68 -12.57 4.31
C LEU A 87 -11.72 -12.11 5.32
N GLN A 88 -12.94 -12.58 5.17
CA GLN A 88 -14.00 -12.43 6.16
C GLN A 88 -14.07 -13.63 7.08
N ASP A 89 -14.62 -13.44 8.28
CA ASP A 89 -14.91 -14.56 9.17
C ASP A 89 -16.00 -15.46 8.58
N VAL A 90 -16.00 -16.73 8.98
CA VAL A 90 -16.91 -17.74 8.45
C VAL A 90 -18.33 -17.48 8.96
N ASP A 91 -19.30 -17.55 8.07
CA ASP A 91 -20.71 -17.38 8.43
C ASP A 91 -21.18 -18.52 9.35
N LEU A 92 -21.39 -18.22 10.63
CA LEU A 92 -21.85 -19.17 11.63
C LEU A 92 -23.38 -19.30 11.71
N ARG A 93 -24.15 -18.52 10.91
CA ARG A 93 -25.62 -18.62 10.86
C ARG A 93 -26.15 -20.03 10.61
N PRO A 94 -25.51 -20.92 9.82
CA PRO A 94 -25.97 -22.30 9.63
C PRO A 94 -26.09 -23.10 10.93
N LEU A 95 -25.27 -22.80 11.94
CA LEU A 95 -25.34 -23.46 13.25
C LEU A 95 -26.62 -23.10 14.00
N LEU A 96 -27.08 -21.86 13.85
CA LEU A 96 -28.31 -21.36 14.48
C LEU A 96 -29.57 -22.05 13.92
N HIS A 97 -29.55 -22.39 12.63
CA HIS A 97 -30.67 -23.09 11.97
C HIS A 97 -30.71 -24.58 12.32
N THR A 98 -29.55 -25.18 12.60
CA THR A 98 -29.47 -26.60 12.99
C THR A 98 -30.02 -26.81 14.40
N MET A 99 -29.86 -25.82 15.29
CA MET A 99 -30.39 -25.85 16.66
C MET A 99 -31.92 -25.82 16.73
N THR A 100 -32.59 -25.11 15.81
CA THR A 100 -34.06 -25.02 15.79
C THR A 100 -34.72 -26.28 15.20
N ALA A 101 -34.03 -27.01 14.32
CA ALA A 101 -34.56 -28.22 13.69
C ALA A 101 -34.39 -29.51 14.53
N ASN A 102 -33.37 -29.59 15.39
CA ASN A 102 -32.92 -30.85 16.02
C ASN A 102 -32.98 -30.88 17.57
N ALA A 103 -34.03 -30.32 18.17
CA ALA A 103 -34.24 -30.33 19.64
C ALA A 103 -34.45 -31.72 20.29
N ARG A 104 -34.24 -32.83 19.56
CA ARG A 104 -34.47 -34.20 20.03
C ARG A 104 -33.24 -35.11 20.07
N THR A 105 -32.04 -34.59 19.74
CA THR A 105 -30.82 -35.41 19.85
C THR A 105 -30.10 -35.14 21.18
N PRO A 106 -29.78 -36.18 21.98
CA PRO A 106 -29.33 -36.03 23.38
C PRO A 106 -27.83 -35.66 23.52
N ASN A 107 -27.11 -35.43 22.43
CA ASN A 107 -25.71 -35.02 22.46
C ASN A 107 -25.58 -33.52 22.13
N PRO A 108 -25.03 -32.70 23.02
CA PRO A 108 -24.84 -31.27 22.74
C PRO A 108 -23.87 -31.09 21.56
N PRO A 109 -24.15 -30.16 20.61
CA PRO A 109 -23.31 -29.91 19.45
C PRO A 109 -22.08 -29.08 19.85
N ARG A 110 -21.21 -29.64 20.69
CA ARG A 110 -19.88 -29.08 20.93
C ARG A 110 -18.99 -29.59 19.80
N LEU A 111 -18.74 -28.75 18.79
CA LEU A 111 -17.58 -28.72 17.85
C LEU A 111 -17.91 -28.23 16.42
N GLN A 112 -19.17 -27.95 16.08
CA GLN A 112 -19.55 -27.62 14.68
C GLN A 112 -18.98 -26.31 14.13
N ALA A 113 -18.57 -25.36 14.99
CA ALA A 113 -18.05 -24.07 14.52
C ALA A 113 -16.68 -24.18 13.86
N TRP A 114 -15.78 -25.01 14.40
CA TRP A 114 -14.48 -25.24 13.76
C TRP A 114 -14.63 -26.05 12.47
N ASP A 115 -15.57 -26.99 12.41
CA ASP A 115 -15.85 -27.77 11.21
C ASP A 115 -16.23 -26.88 10.02
N LEU A 116 -16.99 -25.80 10.26
CA LEU A 116 -17.30 -24.80 9.22
C LEU A 116 -16.06 -24.05 8.74
N HIS A 117 -15.14 -23.71 9.65
CA HIS A 117 -13.89 -23.07 9.27
C HIS A 117 -12.99 -24.02 8.48
N GLU A 118 -12.92 -25.28 8.87
CA GLU A 118 -12.15 -26.29 8.15
C GLU A 118 -12.72 -26.54 6.75
N GLN A 119 -14.04 -26.61 6.62
CA GLN A 119 -14.70 -26.67 5.31
C GLN A 119 -14.37 -25.46 4.45
N GLU A 120 -14.37 -24.25 5.03
CA GLU A 120 -14.00 -23.04 4.30
C GLU A 120 -12.53 -23.03 3.89
N VAL A 121 -11.60 -23.53 4.73
CA VAL A 121 -10.19 -23.72 4.36
C VAL A 121 -10.06 -24.68 3.18
N GLN A 122 -10.77 -25.81 3.21
CA GLN A 122 -10.74 -26.77 2.09
C GLN A 122 -11.31 -26.18 0.81
N ARG A 123 -12.41 -25.42 0.92
CA ARG A 123 -13.01 -24.71 -0.22
C ARG A 123 -12.04 -23.68 -0.79
N TRP A 124 -11.36 -22.92 0.08
CA TRP A 124 -10.34 -21.96 -0.32
C TRP A 124 -9.17 -22.65 -1.03
N HIS A 125 -8.64 -23.74 -0.46
CA HIS A 125 -7.57 -24.53 -1.07
C HIS A 125 -7.95 -25.04 -2.46
N GLN A 126 -9.15 -25.60 -2.63
CA GLN A 126 -9.65 -26.05 -3.93
C GLN A 126 -9.81 -24.89 -4.93
N ALA A 127 -10.26 -23.72 -4.46
CA ALA A 127 -10.40 -22.53 -5.28
C ALA A 127 -9.04 -22.03 -5.79
N MET A 128 -8.02 -21.97 -4.92
CA MET A 128 -6.69 -21.46 -5.30
C MET A 128 -5.96 -22.39 -6.28
N ASN A 129 -6.19 -23.70 -6.17
CA ASN A 129 -5.67 -24.67 -7.15
C ASN A 129 -6.20 -24.44 -8.58
N LYS A 130 -7.29 -23.68 -8.77
CA LYS A 130 -7.79 -23.30 -10.11
C LYS A 130 -7.01 -22.15 -10.74
N ILE A 131 -6.23 -21.40 -9.96
CA ILE A 131 -5.46 -20.21 -10.38
C ILE A 131 -3.99 -20.37 -9.97
N PRO A 132 -3.25 -21.31 -10.59
CA PRO A 132 -1.95 -21.75 -10.10
C PRO A 132 -0.80 -20.74 -10.30
N ASN A 133 -0.97 -19.73 -11.16
CA ASN A 133 0.10 -18.85 -11.60
C ASN A 133 0.17 -17.50 -10.85
N VAL A 134 -0.42 -17.42 -9.65
CA VAL A 134 -0.37 -16.22 -8.83
C VAL A 134 1.05 -15.97 -8.35
N LYS A 135 1.55 -14.76 -8.62
CA LYS A 135 2.88 -14.26 -8.25
C LYS A 135 2.81 -13.15 -7.21
N VAL A 136 1.71 -12.40 -7.18
CA VAL A 136 1.50 -11.29 -6.24
C VAL A 136 0.19 -11.53 -5.50
N LEU A 137 0.27 -11.66 -4.18
CA LEU A 137 -0.88 -11.81 -3.30
C LEU A 137 -0.91 -10.65 -2.30
N THR A 138 -2.03 -9.96 -2.23
CA THR A 138 -2.38 -9.09 -1.11
C THR A 138 -3.50 -9.76 -0.33
N LEU A 139 -3.23 -10.12 0.93
CA LEU A 139 -4.20 -10.69 1.84
C LEU A 139 -4.61 -9.63 2.86
N ARG A 140 -5.89 -9.28 2.86
CA ARG A 140 -6.50 -8.34 3.80
C ARG A 140 -7.25 -9.13 4.88
N VAL A 141 -6.96 -8.83 6.14
CA VAL A 141 -7.74 -9.36 7.29
C VAL A 141 -8.42 -8.21 8.01
N SER A 142 -9.52 -8.51 8.69
CA SER A 142 -10.21 -7.49 9.48
C SER A 142 -9.30 -6.97 10.60
N SER A 143 -9.27 -5.64 10.75
CA SER A 143 -8.60 -4.94 11.86
C SER A 143 -9.29 -5.18 13.20
N ASP A 144 -10.60 -5.48 13.16
CA ASP A 144 -11.48 -5.42 14.33
C ASP A 144 -11.67 -6.81 14.95
N HIS A 145 -11.59 -6.86 16.29
CA HIS A 145 -11.98 -7.98 17.15
C HIS A 145 -11.90 -9.40 16.54
N GLN A 146 -10.69 -9.83 16.20
CA GLN A 146 -10.47 -11.17 15.67
C GLN A 146 -10.74 -12.25 16.72
N SER A 147 -11.74 -13.10 16.47
CA SER A 147 -12.07 -14.26 17.29
C SER A 147 -10.92 -15.30 17.27
N HIS A 148 -10.83 -16.15 18.29
CA HIS A 148 -9.83 -17.23 18.31
C HIS A 148 -9.97 -18.18 17.10
N LEU A 149 -11.22 -18.47 16.68
CA LEU A 149 -11.47 -19.34 15.53
C LEU A 149 -11.00 -18.68 14.23
N TYR A 150 -11.28 -17.38 14.06
CA TYR A 150 -10.82 -16.62 12.90
C TYR A 150 -9.30 -16.56 12.81
N ARG A 151 -8.59 -16.34 13.94
CA ARG A 151 -7.11 -16.35 13.98
C ARG A 151 -6.56 -17.68 13.47
N LYS A 152 -7.07 -18.79 14.00
CA LYS A 152 -6.66 -20.15 13.59
C LYS A 152 -7.04 -20.44 12.13
N TYR A 153 -8.14 -19.89 11.63
CA TYR A 153 -8.52 -19.96 10.23
C TYR A 153 -7.51 -19.23 9.34
N VAL A 154 -7.14 -18.00 9.68
CA VAL A 154 -6.11 -17.23 8.97
C VAL A 154 -4.77 -17.98 8.98
N ASP A 155 -4.34 -18.53 10.12
CA ASP A 155 -3.11 -19.34 10.21
C ASP A 155 -3.12 -20.50 9.21
N ARG A 156 -4.24 -21.23 9.10
CA ARG A 156 -4.39 -22.32 8.13
C ARG A 156 -4.34 -21.84 6.69
N ILE A 157 -4.92 -20.69 6.37
CA ILE A 157 -4.83 -20.10 5.03
C ILE A 157 -3.37 -19.74 4.71
N LEU A 158 -2.66 -19.13 5.65
CA LEU A 158 -1.24 -18.75 5.50
C LEU A 158 -0.33 -19.97 5.27
N GLU A 159 -0.54 -21.05 6.02
CA GLU A 159 0.20 -22.32 5.86
C GLU A 159 0.03 -22.91 4.45
N ILE A 160 -1.16 -22.78 3.87
CA ILE A 160 -1.48 -23.37 2.56
C ILE A 160 -0.88 -22.58 1.40
N LEU A 161 -0.52 -21.30 1.58
CA LEU A 161 0.00 -20.43 0.50
C LEU A 161 1.15 -21.08 -0.27
N SER A 162 2.10 -21.68 0.44
CA SER A 162 3.27 -22.34 -0.15
C SER A 162 2.92 -23.59 -0.98
N LEU A 163 1.81 -24.26 -0.65
CA LEU A 163 1.33 -25.44 -1.36
C LEU A 163 0.63 -25.06 -2.66
N VAL A 164 -0.18 -23.99 -2.64
CA VAL A 164 -0.96 -23.56 -3.82
C VAL A 164 -0.15 -22.69 -4.77
N TRP A 165 0.74 -21.86 -4.24
CA TRP A 165 1.53 -20.89 -5.00
C TRP A 165 3.01 -20.95 -4.58
N PRO A 166 3.73 -22.04 -4.91
CA PRO A 166 5.15 -22.17 -4.59
C PRO A 166 6.02 -21.10 -5.28
N ASN A 167 5.54 -20.51 -6.38
CA ASN A 167 6.21 -19.45 -7.13
C ASN A 167 5.77 -18.03 -6.73
N LEU A 168 5.19 -17.86 -5.53
CA LEU A 168 4.75 -16.55 -5.05
C LEU A 168 5.97 -15.63 -4.85
N GLN A 169 5.97 -14.49 -5.53
CA GLN A 169 7.08 -13.53 -5.54
C GLN A 169 6.85 -12.34 -4.63
N SER A 170 5.60 -11.97 -4.38
CA SER A 170 5.23 -10.85 -3.52
C SER A 170 4.03 -11.20 -2.65
N LEU A 171 4.18 -10.98 -1.35
CA LEU A 171 3.13 -11.17 -0.35
C LEU A 171 2.95 -9.88 0.44
N ASN A 172 1.74 -9.32 0.40
CA ASN A 172 1.34 -8.18 1.21
C ASN A 172 0.27 -8.61 2.21
N LEU A 173 0.55 -8.42 3.49
CA LEU A 173 -0.35 -8.68 4.60
C LEU A 173 -0.90 -7.35 5.11
N GLU A 174 -2.16 -7.09 4.83
CA GLU A 174 -2.84 -5.83 5.19
C GLU A 174 -3.91 -6.07 6.28
N GLY A 175 -3.89 -5.27 7.33
CA GLY A 175 -4.79 -5.43 8.49
C GLY A 175 -4.05 -5.99 9.71
N ASN A 176 -4.79 -6.55 10.67
CA ASN A 176 -4.22 -6.99 11.94
C ASN A 176 -3.68 -8.43 11.84
N PHE A 177 -2.38 -8.58 11.58
CA PHE A 177 -1.70 -9.90 11.56
C PHE A 177 -0.96 -10.21 12.87
N HIS A 178 -1.22 -9.45 13.93
CA HIS A 178 -0.48 -9.53 15.19
C HIS A 178 -0.60 -10.88 15.90
N HIS A 179 -1.60 -11.70 15.52
CA HIS A 179 -1.87 -13.01 16.12
C HIS A 179 -1.37 -14.19 15.29
N GLN A 180 -0.76 -13.90 14.14
CA GLN A 180 -0.28 -14.90 13.19
C GLN A 180 1.22 -15.09 13.42
N ASN A 181 1.72 -16.29 13.13
CA ASN A 181 3.15 -16.59 13.18
C ASN A 181 3.72 -16.50 11.75
N LEU A 182 4.92 -15.93 11.57
CA LEU A 182 5.52 -15.75 10.24
C LEU A 182 6.22 -17.00 9.69
N THR A 183 6.26 -18.12 10.42
CA THR A 183 6.95 -19.37 10.01
C THR A 183 6.50 -19.89 8.64
N PHE A 184 5.24 -19.70 8.25
CA PHE A 184 4.75 -20.09 6.93
C PHE A 184 5.55 -19.43 5.80
N ALA A 185 6.08 -18.21 6.01
CA ALA A 185 6.81 -17.47 5.01
C ALA A 185 8.10 -18.20 4.61
N SER A 186 8.75 -18.92 5.54
CA SER A 186 9.97 -19.70 5.25
C SER A 186 9.79 -20.75 4.14
N SER A 187 8.54 -21.17 3.87
CA SER A 187 8.20 -22.11 2.80
C SER A 187 8.01 -21.44 1.44
N LEU A 188 8.01 -20.11 1.36
CA LEU A 188 7.86 -19.31 0.14
C LEU A 188 9.25 -18.94 -0.43
N THR A 189 9.95 -19.94 -0.98
CA THR A 189 11.36 -19.79 -1.40
C THR A 189 11.59 -18.80 -2.55
N GLU A 190 10.55 -18.50 -3.33
CA GLU A 190 10.57 -17.57 -4.45
C GLU A 190 10.17 -16.14 -4.06
N LEU A 191 9.96 -15.87 -2.76
CA LEU A 191 9.48 -14.59 -2.27
C LEU A 191 10.58 -13.50 -2.37
N HIS A 192 10.33 -12.51 -3.21
CA HIS A 192 11.20 -11.34 -3.41
C HIS A 192 10.74 -10.12 -2.60
N SER A 193 9.45 -10.05 -2.25
CA SER A 193 8.85 -8.91 -1.57
C SER A 193 7.91 -9.38 -0.47
N LEU A 194 8.09 -8.85 0.73
CA LEU A 194 7.19 -9.07 1.86
C LEU A 194 6.77 -7.71 2.44
N SER A 195 5.45 -7.53 2.61
CA SER A 195 4.87 -6.38 3.29
C SER A 195 3.98 -6.84 4.45
N PHE A 196 4.16 -6.25 5.63
CA PHE A 196 3.34 -6.50 6.82
C PHE A 196 3.44 -5.34 7.81
N ASP A 197 2.72 -5.40 8.94
CA ASP A 197 2.64 -4.31 9.92
C ASP A 197 3.78 -4.26 10.95
N GLY A 198 4.74 -5.20 10.88
CA GLY A 198 5.86 -5.31 11.81
C GLY A 198 5.56 -6.08 13.11
N PHE A 199 4.31 -6.50 13.31
CA PHE A 199 3.86 -7.21 14.51
C PHE A 199 3.37 -8.62 14.16
N SER A 200 3.74 -9.59 14.99
CA SER A 200 3.30 -10.98 14.85
C SER A 200 3.40 -11.69 16.21
N THR A 201 3.08 -12.99 16.23
CA THR A 201 3.33 -13.84 17.40
C THR A 201 4.75 -14.41 17.41
N SER A 202 5.53 -14.19 16.36
CA SER A 202 6.94 -14.59 16.31
C SER A 202 7.78 -13.66 17.17
N GLU A 203 8.74 -14.22 17.91
CA GLU A 203 9.75 -13.41 18.61
C GLU A 203 10.66 -12.71 17.60
N ALA A 204 11.39 -11.68 18.05
CA ALA A 204 12.25 -10.90 17.17
C ALA A 204 13.37 -11.73 16.53
N THR A 205 13.95 -12.66 17.30
CA THR A 205 14.97 -13.60 16.81
C THR A 205 14.40 -14.55 15.77
N ASP A 206 13.22 -15.12 16.04
CA ASP A 206 12.57 -16.06 15.12
C ASP A 206 12.17 -15.35 13.82
N THR A 207 11.69 -14.11 13.92
CA THR A 207 11.36 -13.28 12.76
C THR A 207 12.59 -13.02 11.90
N ALA A 208 13.71 -12.68 12.52
CA ALA A 208 14.99 -12.54 11.84
C ALA A 208 15.44 -13.83 11.13
N ASP A 209 15.33 -14.99 11.80
CA ASP A 209 15.69 -16.28 11.21
C ASP A 209 14.79 -16.63 10.01
N ILE A 210 13.47 -16.40 10.16
CA ILE A 210 12.49 -16.60 9.08
C ILE A 210 12.84 -15.71 7.88
N LEU A 211 13.03 -14.41 8.09
CA LEU A 211 13.34 -13.47 7.01
C LEU A 211 14.70 -13.75 6.37
N SER A 212 15.69 -14.19 7.16
CA SER A 212 17.01 -14.61 6.66
C SER A 212 16.94 -15.87 5.80
N SER A 213 15.99 -16.77 6.09
CA SER A 213 15.76 -17.98 5.29
C SER A 213 15.21 -17.68 3.90
N LEU A 214 14.61 -16.50 3.69
CA LEU A 214 14.09 -16.05 2.40
C LEU A 214 15.23 -15.62 1.48
N GLY A 215 15.90 -16.58 0.86
CA GLY A 215 17.12 -16.37 0.08
C GLY A 215 17.00 -15.44 -1.13
N ARG A 216 15.79 -15.03 -1.51
CA ARG A 216 15.51 -14.09 -2.62
C ARG A 216 14.85 -12.79 -2.18
N LEU A 217 14.64 -12.59 -0.88
CA LEU A 217 14.00 -11.39 -0.37
C LEU A 217 14.87 -10.16 -0.70
N GLU A 218 14.32 -9.28 -1.52
CA GLU A 218 14.97 -8.04 -1.95
C GLU A 218 14.24 -6.81 -1.42
N ARG A 219 12.93 -6.93 -1.15
CA ARG A 219 12.08 -5.84 -0.70
C ARG A 219 11.38 -6.18 0.60
N LEU A 220 11.56 -5.33 1.59
CA LEU A 220 10.83 -5.40 2.85
C LEU A 220 10.02 -4.12 3.03
N SER A 221 8.74 -4.27 3.36
CA SER A 221 7.83 -3.15 3.58
C SER A 221 7.14 -3.28 4.93
N LEU A 222 7.19 -2.22 5.73
CA LEU A 222 6.49 -2.11 7.00
C LEU A 222 5.36 -1.11 6.86
N VAL A 223 4.13 -1.55 7.09
CA VAL A 223 2.93 -0.71 6.98
C VAL A 223 2.19 -0.71 8.30
N SER A 224 2.50 0.26 9.15
CA SER A 224 1.96 0.38 10.50
C SER A 224 0.77 1.34 10.56
N GLN A 225 -0.29 0.90 11.24
CA GLN A 225 -1.45 1.73 11.57
C GLN A 225 -1.63 1.77 13.09
N HIS A 226 -1.31 2.91 13.72
CA HIS A 226 -1.39 3.05 15.18
C HIS A 226 -2.78 2.77 15.76
N ALA A 227 -3.84 3.01 14.99
CA ALA A 227 -5.21 2.77 15.42
C ALA A 227 -5.46 1.31 15.85
N ILE A 228 -4.70 0.36 15.29
CA ILE A 228 -4.78 -1.08 15.61
C ILE A 228 -4.12 -1.39 16.97
N LEU A 229 -3.18 -0.56 17.42
CA LEU A 229 -2.37 -0.78 18.64
C LEU A 229 -2.98 -0.13 19.89
N THR A 230 -3.81 0.90 19.73
CA THR A 230 -4.50 1.56 20.85
C THR A 230 -5.77 0.80 21.23
N PRO A 231 -5.85 0.20 22.43
CA PRO A 231 -7.09 -0.43 22.88
C PRO A 231 -8.18 0.63 23.04
N THR A 232 -9.27 0.50 22.29
CA THR A 232 -10.45 1.35 22.45
C THR A 232 -11.13 1.02 23.78
N ASN A 233 -10.90 1.89 24.76
CA ASN A 233 -11.63 2.14 26.01
C ASN A 233 -12.00 1.01 26.98
N ASN A 234 -11.73 -0.29 26.77
CA ASN A 234 -12.00 -1.33 27.79
C ASN A 234 -11.16 -2.61 27.69
N GLN A 235 -10.05 -2.63 26.93
CA GLN A 235 -9.25 -3.84 26.75
C GLN A 235 -7.81 -3.67 27.24
N HIS A 236 -7.52 -4.27 28.39
CA HIS A 236 -6.17 -4.49 28.86
C HIS A 236 -5.43 -5.45 27.91
N GLY A 237 -4.31 -5.04 27.32
CA GLY A 237 -3.29 -6.00 26.86
C GLY A 237 -2.49 -5.69 25.59
N PHE A 238 -2.97 -4.86 24.66
CA PHE A 238 -2.27 -4.72 23.37
C PHE A 238 -0.97 -3.90 23.42
N SER A 239 -0.82 -3.00 24.41
CA SER A 239 0.37 -2.13 24.53
C SER A 239 1.65 -2.83 25.03
N SER A 240 1.62 -4.15 25.23
CA SER A 240 2.79 -4.92 25.70
C SER A 240 3.37 -5.89 24.67
N LYS A 241 2.72 -6.05 23.51
CA LYS A 241 3.26 -6.93 22.46
C LYS A 241 4.53 -6.30 21.90
N ARG A 242 5.64 -7.01 22.09
CA ARG A 242 6.95 -6.68 21.54
C ARG A 242 6.84 -6.66 20.02
N GLN A 243 7.43 -5.66 19.37
CA GLN A 243 7.57 -5.64 17.92
C GLN A 243 8.32 -6.90 17.49
N SER A 244 7.76 -7.64 16.54
CA SER A 244 8.42 -8.83 16.01
C SER A 244 9.58 -8.48 15.08
N LEU A 245 9.59 -7.26 14.54
CA LEU A 245 10.74 -6.74 13.80
C LEU A 245 11.33 -5.55 14.55
N SER A 246 12.44 -5.78 15.25
CA SER A 246 13.24 -4.76 15.93
C SER A 246 14.47 -4.35 15.09
N GLY A 247 15.22 -3.33 15.53
CA GLY A 247 16.51 -2.97 14.92
C GLY A 247 17.49 -4.15 14.92
N ASP A 248 17.58 -4.89 16.03
CA ASP A 248 18.40 -6.11 16.11
C ASP A 248 17.98 -7.18 15.09
N ALA A 249 16.68 -7.40 14.92
CA ALA A 249 16.19 -8.35 13.91
C ALA A 249 16.52 -7.85 12.49
N LEU A 250 16.45 -6.54 12.24
CA LEU A 250 16.84 -5.96 10.97
C LEU A 250 18.34 -6.10 10.68
N ARG A 251 19.21 -6.06 11.68
CA ARG A 251 20.67 -6.27 11.50
C ARG A 251 21.00 -7.70 11.09
N THR A 252 20.25 -8.68 11.58
CA THR A 252 20.54 -10.09 11.32
C THR A 252 19.97 -10.61 10.01
N ILE A 253 18.94 -9.95 9.47
CA ILE A 253 18.40 -10.35 8.17
C ILE A 253 19.41 -10.17 7.04
N ARG A 254 19.29 -11.03 6.03
CA ARG A 254 20.09 -10.94 4.82
C ARG A 254 19.97 -9.54 4.19
N PRO A 255 21.05 -9.00 3.58
CA PRO A 255 21.01 -7.71 2.91
C PRO A 255 19.87 -7.60 1.89
N ILE A 256 18.99 -6.61 2.09
CA ILE A 256 17.88 -6.28 1.19
C ILE A 256 18.28 -5.16 0.22
N ALA A 257 17.58 -5.05 -0.91
CA ALA A 257 17.84 -4.04 -1.93
C ALA A 257 16.94 -2.80 -1.77
N TYR A 258 15.75 -2.99 -1.17
CA TYR A 258 14.76 -1.94 -0.99
C TYR A 258 14.04 -2.09 0.36
N SER A 259 13.90 -0.98 1.07
CA SER A 259 13.13 -0.91 2.32
C SER A 259 12.04 0.16 2.20
N SER A 260 10.83 -0.17 2.65
CA SER A 260 9.72 0.78 2.75
C SER A 260 9.17 0.81 4.17
N LEU A 261 9.00 2.02 4.70
CA LEU A 261 8.46 2.27 6.03
C LEU A 261 7.26 3.21 5.87
N SER A 262 6.07 2.74 6.18
CA SER A 262 4.83 3.52 6.12
C SER A 262 4.17 3.51 7.49
N GLU A 263 4.11 4.65 8.17
CA GLU A 263 3.47 4.77 9.48
C GLU A 263 2.36 5.82 9.50
N GLN A 264 1.17 5.37 9.87
CA GLN A 264 0.06 6.25 10.22
C GLN A 264 -0.01 6.41 11.74
N GLN A 265 0.46 7.56 12.22
CA GLN A 265 0.56 7.92 13.63
C GLN A 265 -0.63 8.76 14.10
N HIS A 266 -1.05 8.54 15.35
CA HIS A 266 -1.89 9.49 16.08
C HIS A 266 -1.04 10.66 16.60
N ALA A 267 -1.65 11.85 16.72
CA ALA A 267 -0.95 13.12 16.96
C ALA A 267 0.01 13.12 18.17
N ALA A 268 -0.24 12.29 19.19
CA ALA A 268 0.55 12.24 20.42
C ALA A 268 1.49 11.02 20.55
N SER A 269 1.49 10.07 19.62
CA SER A 269 2.27 8.83 19.74
C SER A 269 3.63 8.94 19.08
N PRO A 270 4.73 8.40 19.63
CA PRO A 270 6.03 8.36 18.95
C PRO A 270 6.02 7.41 17.74
N ALA A 271 7.03 7.52 16.88
CA ALA A 271 7.26 6.58 15.79
C ALA A 271 7.62 5.19 16.29
N LEU A 272 7.13 4.17 15.59
CA LEU A 272 7.29 2.77 16.02
C LEU A 272 8.50 2.11 15.36
N PHE A 273 8.66 2.30 14.06
CA PHE A 273 9.68 1.69 13.20
C PHE A 273 10.61 2.74 12.58
N PHE A 274 10.14 3.95 12.31
CA PHE A 274 10.99 5.04 11.83
C PHE A 274 11.72 5.72 12.98
N THR A 275 12.68 4.98 13.56
CA THR A 275 13.51 5.38 14.70
C THR A 275 15.00 5.41 14.33
N PRO A 276 15.85 6.11 15.12
CA PRO A 276 17.30 6.10 14.89
C PRO A 276 17.89 4.69 14.92
N GLU A 277 17.42 3.82 15.83
CA GLU A 277 17.86 2.42 15.94
C GLU A 277 17.63 1.63 14.64
N VAL A 278 16.47 1.82 14.00
CA VAL A 278 16.15 1.16 12.73
C VAL A 278 17.00 1.72 11.59
N LEU A 279 17.23 3.03 11.54
CA LEU A 279 18.13 3.65 10.57
C LEU A 279 19.57 3.13 10.70
N GLU A 280 20.07 2.98 11.92
CA GLU A 280 21.36 2.36 12.19
C GLU A 280 21.40 0.88 11.79
N ALA A 281 20.31 0.14 11.99
CA ALA A 281 20.22 -1.24 11.53
C ALA A 281 20.26 -1.33 10.00
N LEU A 282 19.57 -0.44 9.29
CA LEU A 282 19.61 -0.36 7.82
C LEU A 282 21.00 0.00 7.28
N TYR A 283 21.85 0.66 8.07
CA TYR A 283 23.23 0.94 7.68
C TYR A 283 24.07 -0.34 7.46
N GLU A 284 23.70 -1.44 8.11
CA GLU A 284 24.37 -2.74 7.94
C GLU A 284 23.94 -3.48 6.66
N HIS A 285 23.09 -2.86 5.83
CA HIS A 285 22.60 -3.41 4.56
C HIS A 285 23.33 -2.78 3.35
N PRO A 286 24.51 -3.29 2.94
CA PRO A 286 25.29 -2.68 1.86
C PRO A 286 24.61 -2.75 0.47
N THR A 287 23.66 -3.68 0.30
CA THR A 287 22.89 -3.82 -0.94
C THR A 287 21.71 -2.88 -1.03
N LEU A 288 21.39 -2.15 0.05
CA LEU A 288 20.22 -1.29 0.11
C LEU A 288 20.42 -0.07 -0.79
N LYS A 289 19.63 -0.01 -1.86
CA LYS A 289 19.68 1.05 -2.88
C LYS A 289 18.44 1.93 -2.88
N GLY A 290 17.32 1.42 -2.38
CA GLY A 290 16.07 2.17 -2.28
C GLY A 290 15.55 2.25 -0.86
N LEU A 291 15.13 3.44 -0.46
CA LEU A 291 14.45 3.71 0.80
C LEU A 291 13.21 4.55 0.52
N SER A 292 12.05 4.10 1.01
CA SER A 292 10.80 4.83 0.93
C SER A 292 10.22 4.99 2.33
N ILE A 293 9.92 6.22 2.71
CA ILE A 293 9.41 6.54 4.05
C ILE A 293 8.15 7.38 3.87
N SER A 294 7.02 6.87 4.34
CA SER A 294 5.73 7.54 4.39
C SER A 294 5.27 7.67 5.83
N MET A 295 4.96 8.89 6.25
CA MET A 295 4.58 9.19 7.63
C MET A 295 3.36 10.10 7.61
N SER A 296 2.43 9.95 8.57
CA SER A 296 1.30 10.88 8.69
C SER A 296 1.66 12.28 9.19
N ARG A 297 2.95 12.53 9.51
CA ARG A 297 3.50 13.82 9.94
C ARG A 297 5.00 13.87 9.69
N VAL A 298 5.57 15.08 9.68
CA VAL A 298 7.01 15.27 9.63
C VAL A 298 7.66 14.65 10.90
N PRO A 299 8.72 13.83 10.75
CA PRO A 299 9.48 13.30 11.88
C PRO A 299 10.11 14.42 12.73
N ASN A 300 10.43 14.12 13.99
CA ASN A 300 11.10 15.10 14.85
C ASN A 300 12.56 15.35 14.39
N ALA A 301 13.18 16.41 14.92
CA ALA A 301 14.54 16.82 14.52
C ALA A 301 15.61 15.73 14.77
N GLU A 302 15.48 14.97 15.86
CA GLU A 302 16.40 13.87 16.20
C GLU A 302 16.38 12.77 15.13
N ILE A 303 15.18 12.32 14.73
CA ILE A 303 15.02 11.31 13.68
C ILE A 303 15.51 11.85 12.32
N LEU A 304 15.24 13.11 12.01
CA LEU A 304 15.70 13.75 10.77
C LEU A 304 17.23 13.88 10.72
N GLU A 305 17.87 14.20 11.84
CA GLU A 305 19.34 14.23 11.96
C GLU A 305 19.94 12.84 11.79
N ALA A 306 19.36 11.82 12.43
CA ALA A 306 19.77 10.43 12.24
C ALA A 306 19.62 9.98 10.79
N MET A 307 18.51 10.34 10.12
CA MET A 307 18.28 10.05 8.71
C MET A 307 19.29 10.75 7.81
N GLY A 308 19.60 12.03 8.08
CA GLY A 308 20.63 12.78 7.39
C GLY A 308 22.00 12.11 7.46
N ASN A 309 22.41 11.77 8.68
CA ASN A 309 23.67 11.07 8.93
C ASN A 309 23.72 9.71 8.22
N TYR A 310 22.63 8.93 8.29
CA TYR A 310 22.50 7.68 7.56
C TYR A 310 22.66 7.88 6.05
N LEU A 311 21.93 8.83 5.45
CA LEU A 311 21.94 9.06 4.01
C LEU A 311 23.31 9.50 3.48
N GLN A 312 24.06 10.30 4.25
CA GLN A 312 25.41 10.73 3.89
C GLN A 312 26.41 9.59 3.78
N HIS A 313 26.24 8.53 4.57
CA HIS A 313 27.15 7.37 4.60
C HIS A 313 26.60 6.17 3.83
N SER A 314 25.34 6.23 3.38
CA SER A 314 24.67 5.15 2.67
C SER A 314 24.95 5.15 1.16
N ALA A 315 24.71 4.01 0.52
CA ALA A 315 24.75 3.86 -0.94
C ALA A 315 23.35 4.00 -1.58
N ILE A 316 22.42 4.69 -0.92
CA ILE A 316 21.05 4.89 -1.38
C ILE A 316 21.05 5.70 -2.69
N GLU A 317 20.43 5.13 -3.70
CA GLU A 317 20.28 5.73 -5.03
C GLU A 317 18.85 6.21 -5.27
N HIS A 318 17.88 5.64 -4.56
CA HIS A 318 16.46 6.00 -4.64
C HIS A 318 15.92 6.33 -3.26
N LEU A 319 15.45 7.56 -3.08
CA LEU A 319 14.84 8.02 -1.85
C LEU A 319 13.43 8.56 -2.14
N GLU A 320 12.45 8.00 -1.46
CA GLU A 320 11.08 8.51 -1.44
C GLU A 320 10.74 9.00 -0.03
N VAL A 321 10.39 10.29 0.05
CA VAL A 321 9.99 10.95 1.28
C VAL A 321 8.58 11.46 1.13
N ASP A 322 7.69 10.80 1.84
CA ASP A 322 6.29 11.10 1.88
C ASP A 322 5.90 11.61 3.28
N PHE A 323 6.25 12.87 3.54
CA PHE A 323 5.88 13.59 4.77
C PHE A 323 4.90 14.71 4.40
N PRO A 324 3.72 14.80 5.04
CA PRO A 324 2.85 15.93 4.85
C PRO A 324 3.53 17.18 5.38
N ASP A 325 3.38 18.29 4.66
CA ASP A 325 3.90 19.60 5.04
C ASP A 325 5.44 19.66 5.23
N LEU A 326 6.17 18.83 4.47
CA LEU A 326 7.64 18.88 4.43
C LEU A 326 8.13 20.26 3.95
N ASP A 327 8.79 20.99 4.84
CA ASP A 327 9.43 22.26 4.53
C ASP A 327 10.76 22.05 3.74
N ALA A 328 11.02 22.88 2.73
CA ALA A 328 12.23 22.80 1.93
C ALA A 328 13.52 23.04 2.73
N THR A 329 13.44 23.80 3.84
CA THR A 329 14.55 24.05 4.76
C THR A 329 15.02 22.77 5.44
N ILE A 330 14.12 21.81 5.71
CA ILE A 330 14.46 20.52 6.32
C ILE A 330 15.42 19.73 5.43
N LEU A 331 15.23 19.78 4.10
CA LEU A 331 16.10 19.09 3.15
C LEU A 331 17.57 19.55 3.29
N LYS A 332 17.78 20.86 3.46
CA LYS A 332 19.12 21.44 3.61
C LYS A 332 19.65 21.26 5.03
N GLN A 333 18.85 21.56 6.04
CA GLN A 333 19.26 21.53 7.44
C GLN A 333 19.71 20.14 7.88
N HIS A 334 18.99 19.11 7.45
CA HIS A 334 19.27 17.72 7.82
C HIS A 334 20.01 16.94 6.73
N GLY A 335 20.43 17.58 5.63
CA GLY A 335 21.22 16.94 4.58
C GLY A 335 20.55 15.71 3.97
N LEU A 336 19.24 15.78 3.68
CA LEU A 336 18.47 14.65 3.14
C LEU A 336 18.79 14.36 1.66
N LEU A 337 19.54 15.26 1.00
CA LEU A 337 19.98 15.12 -0.38
C LEU A 337 21.43 14.62 -0.40
N SER A 338 21.62 13.30 -0.56
CA SER A 338 22.94 12.68 -0.59
C SER A 338 23.60 12.69 -1.98
N GLY A 339 24.93 12.67 -2.01
CA GLY A 339 25.69 12.67 -3.25
C GLY A 339 25.58 11.40 -4.11
N CYS A 340 25.01 10.32 -3.56
CA CYS A 340 24.76 9.06 -4.28
C CYS A 340 23.36 8.98 -4.90
N LEU A 341 22.48 9.93 -4.55
CA LEU A 341 21.07 9.90 -4.93
C LEU A 341 20.92 10.10 -6.44
N LYS A 342 20.15 9.21 -7.09
CA LYS A 342 19.83 9.27 -8.53
C LYS A 342 18.37 9.65 -8.75
N ASP A 343 17.49 9.15 -7.89
CA ASP A 343 16.05 9.36 -7.91
C ASP A 343 15.57 9.91 -6.58
N PHE A 344 14.90 11.06 -6.59
CA PHE A 344 14.28 11.65 -5.41
C PHE A 344 12.78 11.83 -5.61
N TRP A 345 11.99 11.29 -4.70
CA TRP A 345 10.53 11.39 -4.70
C TRP A 345 10.10 12.12 -3.44
N VAL A 346 9.21 13.10 -3.59
CA VAL A 346 8.83 13.97 -2.48
C VAL A 346 7.37 14.38 -2.58
N ARG A 347 6.62 14.25 -1.47
CA ARG A 347 5.26 14.80 -1.38
C ARG A 347 5.32 16.33 -1.36
N ILE A 348 4.47 16.97 -2.16
CA ILE A 348 4.29 18.43 -2.19
C ILE A 348 2.88 18.80 -1.75
N SER A 349 2.77 19.75 -0.82
CA SER A 349 1.47 20.22 -0.30
C SER A 349 0.90 21.40 -1.10
N SER A 350 1.75 22.17 -1.80
CA SER A 350 1.37 23.35 -2.56
C SER A 350 2.35 23.68 -3.70
N MET A 351 1.98 24.60 -4.60
CA MET A 351 2.90 25.12 -5.63
C MET A 351 4.10 25.84 -5.02
N THR A 352 3.89 26.63 -3.96
CA THR A 352 4.96 27.36 -3.27
C THR A 352 5.96 26.38 -2.66
N ASN A 353 5.46 25.37 -1.93
CA ASN A 353 6.29 24.30 -1.39
C ASN A 353 7.08 23.55 -2.48
N ALA A 354 6.43 23.21 -3.61
CA ALA A 354 7.12 22.62 -4.74
C ALA A 354 8.22 23.52 -5.30
N PHE A 355 7.98 24.83 -5.43
CA PHE A 355 8.99 25.79 -5.86
C PHE A 355 10.18 25.83 -4.89
N ASP A 356 9.93 25.89 -3.59
CA ASP A 356 10.98 25.99 -2.57
C ASP A 356 11.85 24.71 -2.51
N ILE A 357 11.22 23.54 -2.65
CA ILE A 357 11.93 22.25 -2.74
C ILE A 357 12.79 22.22 -4.01
N LEU A 358 12.24 22.59 -5.17
CA LEU A 358 12.99 22.59 -6.42
C LEU A 358 14.13 23.63 -6.42
N CYS A 359 13.93 24.80 -5.81
CA CYS A 359 14.99 25.79 -5.58
C CYS A 359 16.12 25.19 -4.74
N SER A 360 15.77 24.49 -3.67
CA SER A 360 16.74 23.84 -2.79
C SER A 360 17.57 22.79 -3.53
N ILE A 361 16.92 21.95 -4.35
CA ILE A 361 17.61 20.98 -5.21
C ILE A 361 18.51 21.68 -6.24
N PHE A 362 18.04 22.75 -6.86
CA PHE A 362 18.81 23.52 -7.83
C PHE A 362 20.10 24.10 -7.23
N GLU A 363 20.00 24.65 -6.01
CA GLU A 363 21.15 25.18 -5.27
C GLU A 363 22.15 24.08 -4.91
N SER A 364 21.69 22.96 -4.32
CA SER A 364 22.55 21.81 -4.01
C SER A 364 23.23 21.23 -5.26
N ARG A 365 22.52 21.20 -6.39
CA ARG A 365 23.09 20.77 -7.68
C ARG A 365 24.19 21.70 -8.17
N LYS A 366 24.03 23.01 -8.01
CA LYS A 366 25.06 23.99 -8.37
C LYS A 366 26.26 23.97 -7.43
N ALA A 367 26.03 23.68 -6.15
CA ALA A 367 27.10 23.51 -5.17
C ALA A 367 27.92 22.22 -5.41
N GLY A 368 27.35 21.25 -6.13
CA GLY A 368 27.99 19.97 -6.43
C GLY A 368 27.68 18.88 -5.40
N ASP A 369 26.74 19.13 -4.48
CA ASP A 369 26.39 18.22 -3.38
C ASP A 369 25.65 16.96 -3.88
N ILE A 370 24.90 17.09 -4.98
CA ILE A 370 24.09 16.02 -5.60
C ILE A 370 24.48 15.78 -7.06
N PRO A 371 25.71 15.29 -7.33
CA PRO A 371 26.24 15.14 -8.69
C PRO A 371 25.57 14.03 -9.49
N THR A 372 24.92 13.06 -8.84
CA THR A 372 24.28 11.92 -9.50
C THR A 372 22.77 12.06 -9.70
N LEU A 373 22.13 13.06 -9.09
CA LEU A 373 20.67 13.19 -9.15
C LEU A 373 20.25 13.43 -10.60
N GLY A 374 19.46 12.52 -11.15
CA GLY A 374 19.00 12.56 -12.55
C GLY A 374 17.49 12.71 -12.67
N ARG A 375 16.73 12.39 -11.62
CA ARG A 375 15.28 12.44 -11.64
C ARG A 375 14.70 12.89 -10.31
N VAL A 376 13.72 13.79 -10.39
CA VAL A 376 12.91 14.26 -9.26
C VAL A 376 11.44 14.02 -9.60
N VAL A 377 10.71 13.38 -8.68
CA VAL A 377 9.27 13.15 -8.81
C VAL A 377 8.54 13.90 -7.71
N LEU A 378 7.74 14.87 -8.11
CA LEU A 378 6.86 15.59 -7.21
C LEU A 378 5.54 14.83 -7.11
N VAL A 379 5.30 14.22 -5.95
CA VAL A 379 4.07 13.50 -5.63
C VAL A 379 3.08 14.49 -5.04
N ARG A 380 1.88 14.55 -5.59
CA ARG A 380 0.83 15.45 -5.11
C ARG A 380 -0.48 14.70 -4.96
N GLU A 381 -1.25 15.09 -3.95
CA GLU A 381 -2.67 14.77 -3.90
C GLU A 381 -3.39 15.47 -5.05
N ALA A 382 -4.49 14.88 -5.51
CA ALA A 382 -5.32 15.52 -6.51
C ALA A 382 -5.80 16.88 -5.99
N TRP A 383 -5.23 17.98 -6.49
CA TRP A 383 -5.74 19.31 -6.21
C TRP A 383 -7.15 19.38 -6.77
N ILE A 384 -8.13 19.47 -5.87
CA ILE A 384 -9.50 19.73 -6.27
C ILE A 384 -9.51 21.15 -6.84
N ALA A 385 -9.30 21.24 -8.14
CA ALA A 385 -9.28 22.49 -8.88
C ALA A 385 -10.66 23.14 -8.75
N GLY A 386 -10.78 24.08 -7.81
CA GLY A 386 -11.99 24.89 -7.66
C GLY A 386 -13.00 24.40 -6.63
N ASP A 387 -12.59 23.77 -5.53
CA ASP A 387 -13.50 23.61 -4.39
C ASP A 387 -13.73 24.94 -3.66
N LYS A 388 -14.55 25.80 -4.26
CA LYS A 388 -15.13 26.98 -3.62
C LYS A 388 -16.27 26.61 -2.66
N ARG A 389 -16.53 25.33 -2.38
CA ARG A 389 -17.76 24.90 -1.67
C ARG A 389 -17.60 24.69 -0.18
N HIS A 390 -16.40 24.73 0.39
CA HIS A 390 -16.23 24.57 1.85
C HIS A 390 -16.24 25.86 2.69
N ILE A 391 -16.65 27.02 2.13
CA ILE A 391 -16.84 28.28 2.91
C ILE A 391 -18.33 28.63 3.12
N LYS A 392 -19.27 27.74 2.77
CA LYS A 392 -20.71 27.96 3.06
C LYS A 392 -21.35 26.80 3.82
N GLU A 393 -20.84 26.48 4.99
CA GLU A 393 -21.60 25.73 5.99
C GLU A 393 -21.11 26.06 7.41
N LYS A 394 -21.16 27.35 7.77
CA LYS A 394 -21.02 27.81 9.16
C LYS A 394 -21.59 29.21 9.40
N ILE A 395 -22.73 29.53 8.79
CA ILE A 395 -23.57 30.66 9.21
C ILE A 395 -25.02 30.22 8.99
N GLY A 396 -25.70 29.79 10.06
CA GLY A 396 -27.12 29.47 9.99
C GLY A 396 -27.64 28.52 11.06
N GLU A 397 -27.30 28.71 12.34
CA GLU A 397 -28.19 28.25 13.42
C GLU A 397 -28.46 29.43 14.37
N GLU A 398 -29.59 30.07 14.12
CA GLU A 398 -30.20 31.01 15.03
C GLU A 398 -30.62 30.28 16.31
N HIS A 399 -30.22 30.91 17.42
CA HIS A 399 -30.79 30.82 18.74
C HIS A 399 -32.29 30.43 18.81
N LYS A 400 -32.57 29.44 19.67
CA LYS A 400 -33.62 29.53 20.69
C LYS A 400 -33.40 28.46 21.77
N GLY A 401 -33.10 28.89 23.00
CA GLY A 401 -33.42 28.09 24.19
C GLY A 401 -32.39 28.07 25.33
N SER A 402 -32.55 29.02 26.25
CA SER A 402 -32.56 28.79 27.72
C SER A 402 -31.35 28.12 28.42
N GLY A 403 -30.43 28.97 28.88
CA GLY A 403 -30.04 29.11 30.29
C GLY A 403 -29.38 27.93 31.03
N THR A 404 -28.10 28.08 31.35
CA THR A 404 -27.55 27.99 32.72
C THR A 404 -26.05 28.33 32.69
N ASP A 405 -25.63 29.15 33.66
CA ASP A 405 -24.29 29.75 33.76
C ASP A 405 -23.21 28.71 34.09
N PHE A 406 -22.16 28.65 33.28
CA PHE A 406 -20.83 28.17 33.69
C PHE A 406 -19.77 28.99 32.95
N GLU A 407 -19.07 29.86 33.70
CA GLU A 407 -17.81 30.48 33.25
C GLU A 407 -16.72 29.40 33.22
N VAL A 408 -16.23 29.09 32.02
CA VAL A 408 -14.95 28.42 31.83
C VAL A 408 -14.14 29.23 30.82
N ASP A 409 -13.02 29.74 31.30
CA ASP A 409 -11.98 30.45 30.58
C ASP A 409 -11.32 29.52 29.55
N THR A 410 -11.52 29.81 28.26
CA THR A 410 -10.82 29.15 27.16
C THR A 410 -10.23 30.23 26.25
N GLY A 411 -8.89 30.32 26.26
CA GLY A 411 -8.13 31.14 25.33
C GLY A 411 -8.29 30.67 23.87
N PRO A 412 -8.03 31.54 22.88
CA PRO A 412 -8.24 31.19 21.48
C PRO A 412 -7.04 30.43 20.92
N GLU A 413 -7.18 29.12 20.73
CA GLU A 413 -6.41 28.39 19.71
C GLU A 413 -7.04 28.67 18.34
N THR A 414 -6.45 29.60 17.60
CA THR A 414 -6.74 29.83 16.18
C THR A 414 -5.92 28.87 15.33
N THR A 415 -6.51 27.75 14.92
CA THR A 415 -5.97 26.94 13.81
C THR A 415 -6.30 27.61 12.47
N ASP A 416 -5.35 28.37 11.95
CA ASP A 416 -5.35 28.92 10.59
C ASP A 416 -5.09 27.82 9.55
N LEU A 417 -6.16 27.21 9.03
CA LEU A 417 -6.13 26.37 7.83
C LEU A 417 -6.55 27.19 6.60
N ASN A 418 -5.82 28.26 6.31
CA ASN A 418 -5.94 28.98 5.04
C ASN A 418 -5.11 28.25 3.97
N LYS A 419 -5.70 27.25 3.31
CA LYS A 419 -5.15 26.69 2.06
C LYS A 419 -5.21 27.78 0.98
N SER A 420 -4.10 28.47 0.75
CA SER A 420 -3.99 29.51 -0.26
C SER A 420 -4.20 28.93 -1.66
N ILE A 421 -5.04 29.59 -2.46
CA ILE A 421 -5.24 29.23 -3.86
C ILE A 421 -3.92 29.55 -4.60
N PRO A 422 -3.36 28.63 -5.39
CA PRO A 422 -2.15 28.90 -6.17
C PRO A 422 -2.34 30.14 -7.04
N THR A 423 -1.42 31.10 -6.96
CA THR A 423 -1.45 32.25 -7.85
C THR A 423 -0.86 31.85 -9.21
N ALA A 424 -1.28 32.52 -10.29
CA ALA A 424 -0.69 32.29 -11.62
C ALA A 424 0.84 32.46 -11.63
N THR A 425 1.36 33.26 -10.70
CA THR A 425 2.79 33.49 -10.48
C THR A 425 3.50 32.22 -9.98
N ASP A 426 2.88 31.45 -9.08
CA ASP A 426 3.50 30.27 -8.46
C ASP A 426 3.70 29.15 -9.49
N GLU A 427 2.70 28.91 -10.35
CA GLU A 427 2.82 27.91 -11.41
C GLU A 427 3.91 28.29 -12.44
N GLN A 428 4.01 29.58 -12.79
CA GLN A 428 5.07 30.07 -13.67
C GLN A 428 6.46 29.89 -13.04
N ASN A 429 6.59 30.15 -11.74
CA ASN A 429 7.84 29.96 -10.99
C ASN A 429 8.27 28.49 -11.00
N VAL A 430 7.35 27.57 -10.73
CA VAL A 430 7.62 26.12 -10.78
C VAL A 430 8.02 25.67 -12.19
N ARG A 431 7.32 26.11 -13.23
CA ARG A 431 7.68 25.80 -14.64
C ARG A 431 9.07 26.32 -15.02
N ARG A 432 9.41 27.53 -14.58
CA ARG A 432 10.75 28.11 -14.77
C ARG A 432 11.81 27.26 -14.07
N MET A 433 11.56 26.85 -12.83
CA MET A 433 12.51 26.03 -12.07
C MET A 433 12.69 24.63 -12.66
N ILE A 434 11.61 23.99 -13.11
CA ILE A 434 11.67 22.72 -13.85
C ILE A 434 12.55 22.86 -15.09
N THR A 435 12.41 23.95 -15.84
CA THR A 435 13.24 24.21 -17.03
C THR A 435 14.72 24.36 -16.65
N GLN A 436 15.02 25.07 -15.57
CA GLN A 436 16.39 25.23 -15.07
C GLN A 436 17.02 23.91 -14.61
N LEU A 437 16.27 23.06 -13.91
CA LEU A 437 16.72 21.73 -13.48
C LEU A 437 16.93 20.79 -14.67
N ASN A 438 16.02 20.80 -15.66
CA ASN A 438 16.18 20.03 -16.90
C ASN A 438 17.46 20.42 -17.65
N ASN A 439 17.81 21.71 -17.68
CA ASN A 439 19.06 22.20 -18.28
C ASN A 439 20.32 21.71 -17.53
N LEU A 440 20.18 21.34 -16.24
CA LEU A 440 21.24 20.71 -15.45
C LEU A 440 21.23 19.17 -15.54
N GLY A 441 20.39 18.61 -16.42
CA GLY A 441 20.24 17.16 -16.62
C GLY A 441 19.32 16.47 -15.63
N ILE A 442 18.58 17.21 -14.78
CA ILE A 442 17.65 16.66 -13.80
C ILE A 442 16.23 16.66 -14.38
N LYS A 443 15.68 15.48 -14.64
CA LYS A 443 14.31 15.33 -15.13
C LYS A 443 13.31 15.48 -14.00
N VAL A 444 12.49 16.52 -14.04
CA VAL A 444 11.39 16.70 -13.07
C VAL A 444 10.08 16.15 -13.63
N LEU A 445 9.41 15.31 -12.84
CA LEU A 445 8.14 14.67 -13.17
C LEU A 445 7.08 14.97 -12.11
N TRP A 446 5.82 14.93 -12.52
CA TRP A 446 4.67 15.02 -11.61
C TRP A 446 3.98 13.66 -11.52
N ARG A 447 3.69 13.22 -10.30
CA ARG A 447 2.80 12.09 -10.03
C ARG A 447 1.60 12.60 -9.25
N THR A 448 0.41 12.44 -9.81
CA THR A 448 -0.83 12.71 -9.06
C THR A 448 -1.28 11.38 -8.46
N GLU A 449 -1.49 11.35 -7.15
CA GLU A 449 -2.03 10.17 -6.50
C GLU A 449 -3.44 9.90 -7.01
N SER A 450 -3.65 8.70 -7.54
CA SER A 450 -4.98 8.18 -7.83
C SER A 450 -5.60 7.77 -6.50
N ILE A 451 -6.61 8.53 -6.06
CA ILE A 451 -7.42 8.26 -4.85
C ILE A 451 -8.16 6.93 -5.00
#